data_AF-A0A6B3GY39-F1
#
_entry.id   AF-A0A6B3GY39-F1
#
_cell.length_a   1.000
_cell.length_b   1.000
_cell.length_c   1.000
_cell.angle_alpha   90.00
_cell.angle_beta   90.00
_cell.angle_gamma   90.00
#
_symmetry.space_group_name_H-M   'P 1'
#
loop_
_entity.id
_entity.type
_entity.pdbx_description
1 polymer ?
#
loop_
_entity_poly.entity_id
_entity_poly.type
_entity_poly.pdbx_seq_one_letter_code
_entity_poly.pdbx_strand_id
1 'polypeptide(L)'
;ETHFHPLWVQPVPAVADVRELARFADSRGVAVFFVTARPDIVRDLTEWNLEKAGYPVDGLYVRDLPDIFDDAAPYKTAARAEVEAKGYT
;
A
#
# COMPACT_ATOMS: atom_id res chain seq x y z
N GLU A 1 5.21 14.71 -9.20
CA GLU A 1 4.04 14.59 -10.09
C GLU A 1 3.17 13.40 -9.67
N THR A 2 1.85 13.58 -9.69
CA THR A 2 0.84 12.52 -9.43
C THR A 2 0.06 12.29 -10.72
N HIS A 3 0.69 11.64 -11.69
CA HIS A 3 0.02 11.29 -12.94
C HIS A 3 -0.48 9.85 -12.90
N PHE A 4 -1.65 9.64 -13.48
CA PHE A 4 -2.16 8.30 -13.71
C PHE A 4 -1.23 7.59 -14.71
N HIS A 5 -0.66 6.46 -14.29
CA HIS A 5 0.06 5.57 -15.18
C HIS A 5 -0.89 4.48 -15.66
N PRO A 6 -1.02 4.25 -16.98
CA PRO A 6 -1.77 3.11 -17.49
C PRO A 6 -1.25 1.79 -16.92
N LEU A 7 -2.14 0.81 -16.75
CA LEU A 7 -1.86 -0.45 -16.05
C LEU A 7 -0.70 -1.28 -16.65
N TRP A 8 -0.37 -1.04 -17.91
CA TRP A 8 0.73 -1.68 -18.64
C TRP A 8 2.10 -1.01 -18.45
N VAL A 9 2.17 0.16 -17.79
CA VAL A 9 3.44 0.78 -17.39
C VAL A 9 3.87 0.15 -16.07
N GLN A 10 4.89 -0.70 -16.12
CA GLN A 10 5.42 -1.44 -14.98
C GLN A 10 6.96 -1.32 -14.92
N PRO A 11 7.56 -1.12 -13.73
CA PRO A 11 6.88 -0.79 -12.48
C PRO A 11 6.26 0.61 -12.57
N VAL A 12 5.13 0.81 -11.87
CA VAL A 12 4.55 2.15 -11.74
C VAL A 12 5.56 3.02 -11.01
N PRO A 13 6.02 4.14 -11.59
CA PRO A 13 7.03 4.97 -10.95
C PRO A 13 6.49 5.53 -9.63
N ALA A 14 7.37 5.66 -8.64
CA ALA A 14 7.02 6.22 -7.35
C ALA A 14 6.58 7.68 -7.48
N VAL A 15 5.58 8.08 -6.69
CA VAL A 15 5.41 9.50 -6.34
C VAL A 15 6.56 9.88 -5.42
N ALA A 16 7.53 10.63 -5.94
CA ALA A 16 8.81 10.90 -5.29
C ALA A 16 8.66 11.39 -3.84
N ASP A 17 7.81 12.39 -3.62
CA ASP A 17 7.59 13.00 -2.30
C ASP A 17 7.04 11.99 -1.28
N VAL A 18 6.14 11.09 -1.71
CA VAL A 18 5.56 10.05 -0.85
C VAL A 18 6.62 9.00 -0.50
N ARG A 19 7.48 8.63 -1.46
CA ARG A 19 8.59 7.71 -1.21
C ARG A 19 9.60 8.30 -0.23
N GLU A 20 9.93 9.58 -0.37
CA GLU A 20 10.84 10.25 0.56
C GLU A 20 10.25 10.33 1.96
N LEU A 21 8.95 10.66 2.09
CA LEU A 21 8.26 10.63 3.37
C LEU A 21 8.25 9.24 4.00
N ALA A 22 7.95 8.20 3.23
CA ALA A 22 7.94 6.82 3.70
C ALA A 22 9.33 6.37 4.20
N ARG A 23 10.39 6.66 3.43
CA ARG A 23 11.78 6.37 3.83
C ARG A 23 12.20 7.13 5.08
N PHE A 24 11.77 8.38 5.20
CA PHE A 24 12.06 9.19 6.37
C PHE A 24 11.39 8.63 7.64
N ALA A 25 10.13 8.20 7.53
CA ALA A 25 9.42 7.51 8.62
C ALA A 25 10.12 6.20 9.02
N ASP A 26 10.41 5.34 8.04
CA ASP A 26 11.11 4.06 8.25
C ASP A 26 12.49 4.26 8.92
N SER A 27 13.27 5.24 8.48
CA SER A 27 14.57 5.60 9.09
C SER A 27 14.48 6.01 10.57
N ARG A 28 13.27 6.29 11.07
CA ARG A 28 12.97 6.64 12.46
C ARG A 28 12.29 5.52 13.25
N GLY A 29 12.22 4.32 12.67
CA GLY A 29 11.60 3.15 13.28
C GLY A 29 10.07 3.13 13.20
N VAL A 30 9.48 3.92 12.29
CA VAL A 30 8.03 3.88 12.02
C VAL A 30 7.76 2.82 10.96
N ALA A 31 6.88 1.87 11.27
CA ALA A 31 6.44 0.86 10.31
C ALA A 31 5.51 1.47 9.24
N VAL A 32 5.77 1.16 7.97
CA VAL A 32 5.06 1.67 6.80
C VAL A 32 4.17 0.59 6.19
N PHE A 33 2.86 0.78 6.33
CA PHE A 33 1.84 -0.11 5.78
C PHE A 33 1.14 0.49 4.56
N PHE A 34 0.96 -0.32 3.52
CA PHE A 34 0.19 0.05 2.33
C PHE A 34 -1.19 -0.57 2.38
N VAL A 35 -2.23 0.22 2.06
CA VAL A 35 -3.61 -0.24 1.99
C VAL A 35 -4.17 0.10 0.61
N THR A 36 -4.57 -0.92 -0.16
CA THR A 36 -5.04 -0.77 -1.53
C THR A 36 -6.36 -1.49 -1.76
N ALA A 37 -7.19 -0.93 -2.65
CA ALA A 37 -8.43 -1.57 -3.09
C ALA A 37 -8.20 -2.54 -4.26
N ARG A 38 -6.94 -2.78 -4.66
CA ARG A 38 -6.63 -3.80 -5.67
C ARG A 38 -7.05 -5.19 -5.16
N PRO A 39 -7.51 -6.08 -6.05
CA PRO A 39 -7.86 -7.44 -5.66
C PRO A 39 -6.65 -8.22 -5.15
N ASP A 40 -6.87 -9.15 -4.23
CA ASP A 40 -5.81 -9.98 -3.62
C ASP A 40 -4.99 -10.80 -4.65
N ILE A 41 -5.60 -11.17 -5.78
CA ILE A 41 -4.89 -11.88 -6.87
C ILE A 41 -3.69 -11.12 -7.44
N VAL A 42 -3.58 -9.80 -7.20
CA VAL A 42 -2.42 -8.99 -7.61
C VAL A 42 -1.57 -8.52 -6.43
N ARG A 43 -1.67 -9.16 -5.27
CA ARG A 43 -0.88 -8.84 -4.06
C ARG A 43 0.61 -8.86 -4.35
N ASP A 44 1.14 -9.99 -4.79
CA ASP A 44 2.58 -10.18 -5.03
C ASP A 44 3.12 -9.19 -6.06
N LEU A 45 2.34 -8.92 -7.11
CA LEU A 45 2.69 -7.92 -8.13
C LEU A 45 2.70 -6.50 -7.55
N THR A 46 1.79 -6.20 -6.62
CA THR A 46 1.72 -4.89 -5.97
C THR A 46 2.89 -4.70 -5.01
N GLU A 47 3.21 -5.70 -4.21
CA GLU A 47 4.36 -5.69 -3.30
C GLU A 47 5.67 -5.54 -4.06
N TRP A 48 5.90 -6.37 -5.08
CA TRP A 48 7.08 -6.28 -5.94
C TRP A 48 7.25 -4.89 -6.56
N ASN A 49 6.15 -4.27 -7.00
CA ASN A 49 6.19 -2.92 -7.55
C ASN A 49 6.60 -1.87 -6.52
N LEU A 50 6.10 -1.96 -5.27
CA LEU A 50 6.44 -1.03 -4.20
C LEU A 50 7.91 -1.13 -3.83
N GLU A 51 8.44 -2.35 -3.71
CA GLU A 51 9.86 -2.59 -3.45
C GLU A 51 10.73 -2.04 -4.59
N LYS A 52 10.38 -2.33 -5.85
CA LYS A 52 11.11 -1.82 -7.03
C LYS A 52 11.05 -0.31 -7.16
N ALA A 53 9.93 0.29 -6.77
CA ALA A 53 9.77 1.74 -6.70
C ALA A 53 10.58 2.36 -5.55
N GLY A 54 11.02 1.55 -4.59
CA GLY A 54 11.95 1.90 -3.52
C GLY A 54 11.28 2.33 -2.23
N TYR A 55 10.07 1.84 -1.96
CA TYR A 55 9.37 2.03 -0.69
C TYR A 55 9.82 0.99 0.36
N PRO A 56 9.91 1.37 1.65
CA PRO A 56 9.87 0.41 2.75
C PRO A 56 8.45 -0.16 2.86
N VAL A 57 8.32 -1.49 3.04
CA VAL A 57 7.03 -2.19 3.07
C VAL A 57 7.01 -3.14 4.28
N ASP A 58 6.39 -2.71 5.38
CA ASP A 58 6.22 -3.56 6.57
C ASP A 58 4.91 -4.38 6.51
N GLY A 59 4.01 -3.99 5.61
CA GLY A 59 2.84 -4.80 5.28
C GLY A 59 1.98 -4.20 4.18
N LEU A 60 1.28 -5.08 3.47
CA LEU A 60 0.37 -4.74 2.39
C LEU A 60 -1.02 -5.34 2.68
N TYR A 61 -2.02 -4.47 2.77
CA TYR A 61 -3.43 -4.83 2.90
C TYR A 61 -4.11 -4.61 1.54
N VAL A 62 -4.65 -5.69 0.98
CA VAL A 62 -5.37 -5.72 -0.29
C VAL A 62 -6.78 -6.25 -0.06
N ARG A 63 -7.70 -5.98 -0.98
CA ARG A 63 -9.08 -6.42 -0.86
C ARG A 63 -9.26 -7.88 -1.29
N ASP A 64 -10.00 -8.64 -0.48
CA ASP A 64 -10.50 -9.95 -0.88
C ASP A 64 -11.59 -9.83 -1.95
N LEU A 65 -11.61 -10.82 -2.84
CA LEU A 65 -12.34 -10.78 -4.12
C LEU A 65 -13.89 -10.76 -4.07
N PRO A 66 -14.62 -11.03 -2.97
CA PRO A 66 -16.05 -10.72 -2.91
C PRO A 66 -16.37 -9.27 -2.50
N ASP A 67 -15.46 -8.56 -1.82
CA ASP A 67 -15.69 -7.21 -1.23
C ASP A 67 -15.38 -6.06 -2.20
N ILE A 68 -15.09 -6.35 -3.47
CA ILE A 68 -14.65 -5.34 -4.44
C ILE A 68 -15.79 -4.38 -4.81
N PHE A 69 -17.04 -4.79 -4.67
CA PHE A 69 -18.23 -3.99 -5.03
C PHE A 69 -18.73 -3.06 -3.92
N ASP A 70 -18.21 -3.18 -2.71
CA ASP A 70 -18.58 -2.33 -1.58
C ASP A 70 -17.68 -1.10 -1.45
N ASP A 71 -18.11 -0.10 -0.68
CA ASP A 71 -17.37 1.15 -0.42
C ASP A 71 -15.98 0.86 0.19
N ALA A 72 -14.94 1.54 -0.31
CA ALA A 72 -13.55 1.40 0.14
C ALA A 72 -13.29 1.99 1.52
N ALA A 73 -14.13 2.92 1.99
CA ALA A 73 -13.99 3.55 3.30
C ALA A 73 -14.14 2.55 4.47
N PRO A 74 -15.19 1.70 4.54
CA PRO A 74 -15.30 0.65 5.56
C PRO A 74 -14.08 -0.27 5.64
N TYR A 75 -13.59 -0.71 4.48
CA TYR A 75 -12.43 -1.60 4.39
C TYR A 75 -11.16 -0.97 4.98
N LYS A 76 -10.87 0.29 4.65
CA LYS A 76 -9.69 1.01 5.18
C LYS A 76 -9.75 1.20 6.70
N THR A 77 -10.95 1.35 7.25
CA THR A 77 -11.14 1.44 8.71
C THR A 77 -10.85 0.10 9.39
N ALA A 78 -11.32 -1.01 8.82
CA ALA A 78 -11.04 -2.35 9.34
C ALA A 78 -9.53 -2.69 9.28
N ALA A 79 -8.87 -2.38 8.16
CA ALA A 79 -7.43 -2.59 8.02
C ALA A 79 -6.62 -1.81 9.08
N ARG A 80 -7.04 -0.58 9.41
CA ARG A 80 -6.41 0.21 10.48
C ARG A 80 -6.57 -0.46 11.84
N ALA A 81 -7.77 -0.95 12.16
CA ALA A 81 -8.02 -1.65 13.41
C ALA A 81 -7.19 -2.95 13.55
N GLU A 82 -6.95 -3.66 12.45
CA GLU A 82 -6.09 -4.86 12.45
C GLU A 82 -4.61 -4.52 12.68
N VAL A 83 -4.11 -3.46 12.05
CA VAL A 83 -2.74 -2.95 12.29
C VAL A 83 -2.58 -2.55 13.76
N GLU A 84 -3.55 -1.82 14.31
CA GLU A 84 -3.55 -1.41 15.72
C GLU A 84 -3.60 -2.61 16.68
N ALA A 85 -4.40 -3.64 16.37
CA ALA A 85 -4.47 -4.87 17.16
C ALA A 85 -3.14 -5.65 17.21
N LYS A 86 -2.24 -5.45 16.24
CA LYS A 86 -0.88 -6.01 16.23
C LYS A 86 0.11 -5.21 17.08
N GLY A 87 -0.32 -4.11 17.71
CA GLY A 87 0.47 -3.30 18.64
C GLY A 87 1.14 -2.07 18.02
N TYR A 88 0.77 -1.71 16.79
CA TYR A 88 1.26 -0.50 16.11
C TYR A 88 0.34 0.70 16.39
N THR A 89 0.90 1.89 16.64
CA THR A 89 0.15 3.15 16.90
C THR A 89 0.81 4.33 16.23
#